data_AF-A0A401Q0L2-F1
#
_entry.id   AF-A0A401Q0L2-F1
#
_cell.length_a   1.000
_cell.length_b   1.000
_cell.length_c   1.000
_cell.angle_alpha   90.00
_cell.angle_beta   90.00
_cell.angle_gamma   90.00
#
_symmetry.space_group_name_H-M   'P 1'
#
loop_
_entity.id
_entity.type
_entity.pdbx_description
1 polymer ?
#
loop_
_entity_poly.entity_id
_entity_poly.type
_entity_poly.pdbx_seq_one_letter_code
_entity_poly.pdbx_strand_id
1 'polypeptide(L)'
;MFPKTKGVLHADYSRGKFTPEMKAERHPFVYLPFGAGPRNCIGMRLALLQAKIALVRILSKYSFQTCPETQVPMQIKSSGTLGPKEGVFLKIVPRERETRGQ
;
A
#
# COMPACT_ATOMS: atom_id res chain seq x y z
N MET A 1 26.30 22.64 16.97
CA MET A 1 26.30 22.98 15.53
C MET A 1 25.58 21.85 14.79
N PHE A 2 24.26 21.96 14.67
CA PHE A 2 23.42 20.94 14.02
C PHE A 2 23.35 21.25 12.52
N PRO A 3 23.88 20.41 11.61
CA PRO A 3 23.75 20.70 10.20
C PRO A 3 22.49 20.06 9.62
N LYS A 4 21.68 20.94 9.02
CA LYS A 4 20.90 20.77 7.78
C LYS A 4 19.64 19.88 7.83
N THR A 5 18.56 20.53 8.25
CA THR A 5 17.25 20.57 7.55
C THR A 5 16.91 19.39 6.63
N LYS A 6 16.13 18.47 7.18
CA LYS A 6 15.32 17.48 6.46
C LYS A 6 14.28 18.18 5.59
N GLY A 7 14.66 18.48 4.35
CA GLY A 7 13.77 18.97 3.29
C GLY A 7 13.28 17.84 2.39
N VAL A 8 12.74 16.76 2.97
CA VAL A 8 11.91 15.80 2.24
C VAL A 8 10.83 15.33 3.22
N LEU A 9 9.60 15.82 3.05
CA LEU A 9 8.45 15.29 3.76
C LEU A 9 8.29 13.82 3.33
N HIS A 10 8.76 12.89 4.15
CA HIS A 10 8.43 11.47 3.97
C HIS A 10 6.92 11.35 4.18
N ALA A 11 6.18 10.94 3.15
CA ALA A 11 4.75 10.71 3.27
C ALA A 11 4.54 9.44 4.13
N ASP A 12 4.25 9.63 5.42
CA ASP A 12 4.07 8.52 6.36
C ASP A 12 2.82 7.69 6.05
N TYR A 13 3.03 6.39 5.78
CA TYR A 13 1.97 5.38 5.67
C TYR A 13 1.45 5.03 7.07
N SER A 14 0.30 5.59 7.45
CA SER A 14 -0.33 5.39 8.76
C SER A 14 -1.74 4.83 8.62
N ARG A 15 -2.01 3.71 9.32
CA ARG A 15 -3.35 3.07 9.33
C ARG A 15 -4.44 3.96 9.96
N GLY A 16 -4.07 4.88 10.85
CA GLY A 16 -5.00 5.77 11.54
C GLY A 16 -5.84 6.63 10.58
N LYS A 17 -5.34 6.94 9.38
CA LYS A 17 -6.06 7.77 8.39
C LYS A 17 -7.31 7.10 7.79
N PHE A 18 -7.58 5.83 8.05
CA PHE A 18 -8.69 5.10 7.43
C PHE A 18 -9.62 4.40 8.43
N THR A 19 -9.68 4.90 9.68
CA THR A 19 -10.67 4.40 10.64
C THR A 19 -12.10 4.83 10.25
N PRO A 20 -13.14 4.14 10.76
CA PRO A 20 -14.52 4.48 10.48
C PRO A 20 -14.87 5.94 10.83
N GLU A 21 -14.33 6.44 11.93
CA GLU A 21 -14.60 7.79 12.45
C GLU A 21 -14.03 8.85 11.50
N MET A 22 -12.75 8.74 11.14
CA MET A 22 -12.10 9.67 10.21
C MET A 22 -12.66 9.59 8.79
N LYS A 23 -13.22 8.43 8.42
CA LYS A 23 -13.89 8.26 7.13
C LYS A 23 -15.25 8.96 7.12
N ALA A 24 -15.99 8.94 8.24
CA ALA A 24 -17.28 9.61 8.37
C ALA A 24 -17.15 11.15 8.33
N GLU A 25 -16.07 11.68 8.93
CA GLU A 25 -15.78 13.12 8.92
C GLU A 25 -15.26 13.63 7.56
N ARG A 26 -14.67 12.75 6.74
CA ARG A 26 -14.04 13.14 5.48
C ARG A 26 -15.06 13.55 4.43
N HIS A 27 -14.83 14.70 3.82
CA HIS A 27 -15.60 15.13 2.66
C HIS A 27 -15.52 14.10 1.49
N PRO A 28 -16.65 13.68 0.88
CA PRO A 28 -16.69 12.58 -0.08
C PRO A 28 -15.79 12.73 -1.32
N PHE A 29 -15.48 13.97 -1.72
CA PHE A 29 -14.69 14.26 -2.93
C PHE A 29 -13.19 14.49 -2.68
N VAL A 30 -12.70 14.34 -1.45
CA VAL A 30 -11.28 14.52 -1.12
C VAL A 30 -10.45 13.28 -1.43
N TYR A 31 -11.07 12.09 -1.47
CA TYR A 31 -10.38 10.83 -1.69
C TYR A 31 -11.08 9.99 -2.77
N LEU A 32 -10.56 10.08 -4.01
CA LEU A 32 -11.18 9.50 -5.21
C LEU A 32 -10.24 8.55 -5.99
N PRO A 33 -9.68 7.49 -5.37
CA PRO A 33 -8.73 6.59 -6.03
C PRO A 33 -9.32 5.80 -7.21
N PHE A 34 -10.66 5.71 -7.28
CA PHE A 34 -11.41 5.06 -8.35
C PHE A 34 -12.35 6.02 -9.10
N GLY A 35 -12.17 7.33 -8.92
CA GLY A 35 -13.07 8.36 -9.44
C GLY A 35 -14.45 8.40 -8.77
N ALA A 36 -15.34 9.25 -9.30
CA ALA A 36 -16.74 9.41 -8.87
C ALA A 36 -17.67 9.65 -10.07
N GLY A 37 -18.98 9.50 -9.87
CA GLY A 37 -19.99 9.72 -10.91
C GLY A 37 -20.10 8.58 -11.94
N PRO A 38 -20.81 8.80 -13.06
CA PRO A 38 -21.11 7.76 -14.06
C PRO A 38 -19.89 7.26 -14.83
N ARG A 39 -18.75 7.95 -14.72
CA ARG A 39 -17.46 7.59 -15.34
C ARG A 39 -16.43 7.12 -14.30
N ASN A 40 -16.88 6.68 -13.12
CA ASN A 40 -16.01 6.05 -12.15
C ASN A 40 -15.48 4.70 -12.65
N CYS A 41 -14.50 4.13 -11.95
CA CYS A 41 -13.92 2.85 -12.30
C CYS A 41 -14.98 1.74 -12.17
N ILE A 42 -15.46 1.23 -13.30
CA ILE A 42 -16.36 0.06 -13.36
C ILE A 42 -15.73 -1.18 -12.69
N GLY A 43 -14.40 -1.26 -12.70
CA GLY A 43 -13.62 -2.34 -12.09
C GLY A 43 -13.35 -2.19 -10.59
N MET A 44 -13.84 -1.15 -9.91
CA MET A 44 -13.52 -0.88 -8.50
C MET A 44 -13.75 -2.10 -7.59
N ARG A 45 -14.93 -2.74 -7.71
CA ARG A 45 -15.28 -3.90 -6.86
C ARG A 45 -14.38 -5.11 -7.17
N LEU A 46 -14.11 -5.35 -8.45
CA LEU A 46 -13.23 -6.43 -8.89
C LEU A 46 -11.79 -6.22 -8.40
N ALA A 47 -11.24 -5.02 -8.58
CA ALA A 47 -9.88 -4.67 -8.17
C ALA A 47 -9.69 -4.84 -6.65
N LEU A 48 -10.64 -4.35 -5.85
CA LEU A 48 -10.60 -4.51 -4.40
C LEU A 48 -10.70 -5.98 -3.97
N LEU A 49 -11.56 -6.76 -4.62
CA LEU A 49 -11.71 -8.19 -4.33
C LEU A 49 -10.42 -8.95 -4.65
N GLN A 50 -9.89 -8.78 -5.86
CA GLN A 50 -8.66 -9.43 -6.30
C GLN A 50 -7.47 -9.06 -5.40
N ALA A 51 -7.30 -7.78 -5.08
CA ALA A 51 -6.24 -7.32 -4.19
C ALA A 51 -6.36 -7.95 -2.79
N LYS A 52 -7.56 -7.96 -2.20
CA LYS A 52 -7.78 -8.55 -0.87
C LYS A 52 -7.50 -10.06 -0.86
N ILE A 53 -8.01 -10.80 -1.85
CA ILE A 53 -7.79 -12.24 -1.94
C ILE A 53 -6.30 -12.55 -2.11
N ALA A 54 -5.62 -11.84 -3.01
CA ALA A 54 -4.18 -11.99 -3.22
C ALA A 54 -3.40 -11.71 -1.93
N LEU A 55 -3.69 -10.60 -1.25
CA LEU A 55 -3.03 -10.24 0.01
C LEU A 55 -3.25 -11.30 1.09
N VAL A 56 -4.48 -11.78 1.30
CA VAL A 56 -4.77 -12.83 2.30
C VAL A 56 -4.05 -14.13 1.97
N ARG A 57 -4.06 -14.56 0.70
CA ARG A 57 -3.37 -15.79 0.25
C ARG A 57 -1.86 -15.72 0.47
N ILE A 58 -1.26 -14.57 0.18
CA ILE A 58 0.18 -14.37 0.29
C ILE A 58 0.59 -14.20 1.77
N LEU A 59 -0.04 -13.28 2.50
CA LEU A 59 0.31 -12.94 3.89
C LEU A 59 -0.04 -14.05 4.90
N SER A 60 -0.94 -14.98 4.54
CA SER A 60 -1.22 -16.17 5.37
C SER A 60 -0.10 -17.21 5.32
N LYS A 61 0.74 -17.20 4.28
CA LYS A 61 1.80 -18.19 4.07
C LYS A 61 3.20 -17.62 4.13
N TYR A 62 3.35 -16.32 3.89
CA TYR A 62 4.65 -15.68 3.78
C TYR A 62 4.69 -14.36 4.55
N SER A 63 5.88 -14.02 5.03
CA SER A 63 6.26 -12.73 5.57
C SER A 63 7.24 -12.05 4.61
N PHE A 64 7.21 -10.72 4.58
CA PHE A 64 8.08 -9.91 3.73
C PHE A 64 9.10 -9.15 4.56
N GLN A 65 10.35 -9.18 4.13
CA GLN A 65 11.46 -8.44 4.73
C GLN A 65 12.19 -7.60 3.68
N THR A 66 12.82 -6.51 4.10
CA THR A 66 13.68 -5.70 3.23
C THR A 66 14.97 -6.46 2.90
N CYS A 67 15.46 -6.32 1.67
CA CYS A 67 16.75 -6.82 1.22
C CYS A 67 17.67 -5.63 0.82
N PRO A 68 18.98 -5.85 0.59
CA PRO A 68 19.89 -4.78 0.15
C PRO A 68 19.46 -4.08 -1.15
N GLU A 69 18.69 -4.78 -1.99
CA GLU A 69 18.13 -4.27 -3.25
C GLU A 69 16.83 -3.47 -3.05
N THR A 70 16.24 -3.50 -1.84
CA THR A 70 15.01 -2.75 -1.55
C THR A 70 15.32 -1.25 -1.49
N GLN A 71 14.77 -0.49 -2.43
CA GLN A 71 14.89 0.96 -2.44
C GLN A 71 14.01 1.59 -1.34
N VAL A 72 14.66 2.16 -0.31
CA VAL A 72 14.01 2.90 0.79
C VAL A 72 14.66 4.29 0.91
N PRO A 73 13.92 5.40 0.72
CA PRO A 73 12.51 5.52 0.32
C PRO A 73 12.28 5.15 -1.15
N MET A 74 11.09 4.59 -1.45
CA MET A 74 10.70 4.21 -2.81
C MET A 74 10.59 5.45 -3.71
N GLN A 75 11.26 5.43 -4.87
CA GLN A 75 11.12 6.45 -5.90
C GLN A 75 10.02 6.06 -6.88
N ILE A 76 9.16 7.03 -7.24
CA ILE A 76 8.02 6.83 -8.13
C ILE A 76 8.37 7.34 -9.52
N LYS A 77 8.03 6.56 -10.55
CA LYS A 77 7.99 7.03 -11.95
C LYS A 77 6.57 7.44 -12.31
N SER A 78 6.44 8.52 -13.07
CA SER A 78 5.18 9.06 -13.57
C SER A 78 5.27 9.26 -15.07
N SER A 79 5.09 8.18 -15.83
CA SER A 79 5.00 8.23 -17.29
C SER A 79 3.57 8.00 -17.77
N GLY A 80 3.09 6.75 -17.76
CA GLY A 80 1.70 6.39 -18.09
C GLY A 80 0.87 6.00 -16.88
N THR A 81 1.40 5.10 -16.05
CA THR A 81 0.85 4.76 -14.74
C THR A 81 1.87 5.09 -13.67
N LEU A 82 1.38 5.46 -12.49
CA LEU A 82 2.22 5.62 -11.31
C LEU A 82 2.76 4.23 -10.91
N GLY A 83 4.06 4.15 -10.71
CA GLY A 83 4.70 2.92 -10.27
C GLY A 83 6.10 3.15 -9.71
N PRO A 84 6.73 2.12 -9.16
CA PRO A 84 8.12 2.19 -8.70
C PRO A 84 9.06 2.40 -9.89
N LYS A 85 10.09 3.23 -9.71
CA LYS A 85 11.09 3.52 -10.76
C LYS A 85 11.87 2.26 -11.15
N GLU A 86 12.38 1.54 -10.16
CA GLU A 86 13.28 0.39 -10.33
C GLU A 86 12.64 -0.95 -9.93
N GLY A 87 11.34 -0.95 -9.64
CA GLY A 87 10.63 -2.12 -9.09
C GLY A 87 10.64 -2.15 -7.56
N VAL A 88 10.05 -3.21 -6.99
CA VAL A 88 10.02 -3.44 -5.54
C VAL A 88 10.59 -4.82 -5.27
N PHE A 89 11.83 -4.87 -4.78
CA PHE A 89 12.50 -6.10 -4.39
C PHE A 89 12.31 -6.33 -2.90
N LEU A 90 11.85 -7.52 -2.53
CA LEU A 90 11.61 -7.93 -1.14
C LEU A 90 12.05 -9.38 -0.96
N LYS A 91 12.55 -9.69 0.24
CA LYS A 91 12.82 -11.06 0.66
C LYS A 91 11.52 -11.70 1.16
N ILE A 92 11.21 -12.90 0.67
CA ILE A 92 10.04 -13.68 1.08
C ILE A 92 10.50 -14.75 2.07
N VAL A 93 9.86 -14.81 3.24
CA VAL A 93 10.13 -15.78 4.29
C VAL A 93 8.85 -16.60 4.55
N PRO A 94 8.86 -17.94 4.47
CA PRO A 94 7.71 -18.76 4.84
C PRO A 94 7.27 -18.48 6.28
N ARG A 95 5.96 -18.39 6.50
CA ARG A 95 5.39 -18.26 7.84
C ARG A 95 5.08 -19.65 8.37
N GLU A 96 5.66 -19.99 9.51
CA GLU A 96 5.32 -21.22 10.24
C GLU A 96 3.82 -21.23 10.49
N ARG A 97 3.14 -22.24 9.96
CA ARG A 97 1.71 -22.40 10.19
C ARG A 97 1.62 -23.14 11.52
N GLU A 98 1.37 -22.41 12.60
CA GLU A 98 0.92 -23.04 13.83
C GLU A 98 -0.29 -23.89 13.44
N THR A 99 -0.14 -25.21 13.55
CA THR A 99 -1.18 -26.17 13.21
C THR A 99 -2.38 -25.82 14.07
N ARG A 100 -3.38 -25.16 13.49
CA ARG A 100 -4.72 -25.10 14.05
C ARG A 100 -5.21 -26.54 14.11
N GLY A 101 -4.89 -27.20 15.22
CA GLY A 101 -5.59 -28.41 15.65
C GLY A 101 -7.03 -28.03 15.89
N GLN A 102 -7.91 -28.83 15.29
CA GLN A 102 -9.38 -28.87 15.40
C GLN A 102 -10.14 -27.82 14.57
#